data_AF-X1BN51-F1
#
_entry.id   AF-X1BN51-F1
#
_cell.length_a   1.000
_cell.length_b   1.000
_cell.length_c   1.000
_cell.angle_alpha   90.00
_cell.angle_beta   90.00
_cell.angle_gamma   90.00
#
_symmetry.space_group_name_H-M   'P 1'
#
loop_
_entity.id
_entity.type
_entity.pdbx_description
1 polymer ?
#
loop_
_entity_poly.entity_id
_entity_poly.type
_entity_poly.pdbx_seq_one_letter_code
_entity_poly.pdbx_strand_id
1 'polypeptide(L)'
;MIGSGLDDAYIEREAISNEIKDKNYKIKELNNDIETLKMARNIDYVYKILKLHKFKVPFTISYENLKAYKNNLQFPIIFKKSKSAGGLNVFKIQNHEELLSKSKILEGKEFNPLEWVIQEYIEGIRLLWL
;
A
#
# COMPACT_ATOMS: atom_id res chain seq x y z
N MET A 1 -18.70 6.81 15.86
CA MET A 1 -17.33 6.26 16.00
C MET A 1 -16.50 6.76 14.85
N ILE A 2 -15.29 7.25 15.14
CA ILE A 2 -14.27 7.62 14.16
C ILE A 2 -13.09 6.69 14.42
N GLY A 3 -12.78 5.80 13.48
CA GLY A 3 -11.75 4.76 13.59
C GLY A 3 -10.41 5.13 12.97
N SER A 4 -10.12 6.43 12.82
CA SER A 4 -8.86 6.93 12.29
C SER A 4 -7.68 6.37 13.09
N GLY A 5 -6.76 5.68 12.42
CA GLY A 5 -5.62 4.99 13.06
C GLY A 5 -5.85 3.51 13.38
N LEU A 6 -7.08 3.00 13.19
CA LEU A 6 -7.43 1.57 13.27
C LEU A 6 -7.71 0.97 11.88
N ASP A 7 -7.21 1.61 10.82
CA ASP A 7 -7.49 1.19 9.44
C ASP A 7 -6.86 -0.14 9.06
N ASP A 8 -5.84 -0.57 9.80
CA ASP A 8 -5.18 -1.87 9.65
C ASP A 8 -5.50 -2.85 10.81
N ALA A 9 -6.23 -2.39 11.83
CA ALA A 9 -6.60 -3.14 13.04
C ALA A 9 -7.99 -3.80 12.87
N TYR A 10 -8.09 -4.73 11.91
CA TYR A 10 -9.36 -5.30 11.49
C TYR A 10 -10.07 -6.08 12.60
N ILE A 11 -9.32 -6.84 13.39
CA ILE A 11 -9.85 -7.69 14.47
C ILE A 11 -10.42 -6.80 15.58
N GLU A 12 -9.68 -5.78 15.98
CA GLU A 12 -10.06 -4.83 17.00
C GLU A 12 -11.30 -4.03 16.56
N ARG A 13 -11.39 -3.64 15.28
CA ARG A 13 -12.58 -2.98 14.74
C ARG A 13 -13.81 -3.87 14.79
N GLU A 14 -13.67 -5.14 14.45
CA GLU A 14 -14.78 -6.09 14.50
C GLU A 14 -15.25 -6.29 15.96
N ALA A 15 -14.31 -6.47 16.88
CA ALA A 15 -14.60 -6.59 18.31
C ALA A 15 -15.35 -5.37 18.87
N ILE A 16 -14.86 -4.15 18.57
CA ILE A 16 -15.52 -2.90 19.00
C ILE A 16 -16.92 -2.79 18.39
N SER A 17 -17.07 -3.13 17.10
CA SER A 17 -18.37 -3.05 16.42
C SER A 17 -19.39 -4.02 17.01
N ASN A 18 -18.94 -5.23 17.37
CA ASN A 18 -19.79 -6.23 18.02
C ASN A 18 -20.20 -5.77 19.42
N GLU A 19 -19.26 -5.24 20.23
CA GLU A 19 -19.59 -4.74 21.56
C GLU A 19 -20.61 -3.59 21.53
N ILE A 20 -20.49 -2.67 20.56
CA ILE A 20 -21.45 -1.56 20.37
C ILE A 20 -22.86 -2.08 20.06
N LYS A 21 -22.95 -3.10 19.20
CA LYS A 21 -24.21 -3.76 18.85
C LYS A 21 -24.81 -4.49 20.06
N ASP A 22 -24.00 -5.27 20.77
CA ASP A 22 -24.44 -6.08 21.91
C ASP A 22 -24.97 -5.21 23.06
N LYS A 23 -24.34 -4.06 23.30
CA LYS A 23 -24.77 -3.10 24.32
C LYS A 23 -25.88 -2.13 23.85
N ASN A 24 -26.36 -2.30 22.61
CA ASN A 24 -27.41 -1.49 21.99
C ASN A 24 -27.13 0.04 22.05
N TYR A 25 -25.86 0.42 21.94
CA TYR A 25 -25.50 1.83 21.89
C TYR A 25 -25.90 2.42 20.53
N LYS A 26 -26.63 3.55 20.54
CA LYS A 26 -26.98 4.29 19.31
C LYS A 26 -25.83 5.20 18.88
N ILE A 27 -24.72 4.60 18.45
CA ILE A 27 -23.57 5.33 17.91
C ILE A 27 -23.71 5.43 16.40
N LYS A 28 -23.67 6.66 15.87
CA LYS A 28 -23.51 6.85 14.42
C LYS A 28 -22.09 6.48 14.02
N GLU A 29 -21.95 5.53 13.10
CA GLU A 29 -20.68 5.13 12.51
C GLU A 29 -20.44 5.90 11.21
N LEU A 30 -19.26 6.50 11.08
CA LEU A 30 -18.82 7.26 9.90
C LEU A 30 -17.59 6.61 9.25
N ASN A 31 -17.30 5.36 9.62
CA ASN A 31 -16.19 4.60 9.08
C ASN A 31 -16.61 3.93 7.77
N ASN A 32 -15.62 3.65 6.92
CA ASN A 32 -15.77 2.61 5.91
C ASN A 32 -15.90 1.25 6.60
N ASP A 33 -16.67 0.35 5.99
CA ASP A 33 -16.73 -1.04 6.46
C ASP A 33 -15.39 -1.75 6.27
N ILE A 34 -15.21 -2.85 7.00
CA ILE A 34 -13.94 -3.61 7.05
C ILE A 34 -13.55 -4.12 5.65
N GLU A 35 -14.51 -4.55 4.83
CA GLU A 35 -14.21 -5.08 3.50
C GLU A 35 -13.75 -3.96 2.56
N THR A 36 -14.40 -2.81 2.60
CA THR A 36 -13.96 -1.61 1.88
C THR A 36 -12.53 -1.20 2.27
N LEU A 37 -12.19 -1.26 3.56
CA LEU A 37 -10.82 -0.95 4.03
C LEU A 37 -9.80 -1.96 3.50
N LYS A 38 -10.08 -3.26 3.59
CA LYS A 38 -9.21 -4.32 3.06
C LYS A 38 -8.94 -4.12 1.58
N MET A 39 -9.97 -3.80 0.80
CA MET A 39 -9.86 -3.54 -0.64
C MET A 39 -9.07 -2.27 -0.92
N ALA A 40 -9.30 -1.19 -0.18
CA ALA A 40 -8.56 0.06 -0.33
C ALA A 40 -7.06 -0.08 0.02
N ARG A 41 -6.71 -1.03 0.90
CA ARG A 41 -5.31 -1.38 1.23
C ARG A 41 -4.63 -2.25 0.16
N ASN A 42 -5.37 -2.79 -0.80
CA ASN A 42 -4.80 -3.56 -1.91
C ASN A 42 -4.51 -2.63 -3.10
N ILE A 43 -3.25 -2.23 -3.25
CA ILE A 43 -2.83 -1.28 -4.29
C ILE A 43 -3.14 -1.78 -5.71
N ASP A 44 -3.02 -3.08 -5.97
CA ASP A 44 -3.31 -3.67 -7.29
C ASP A 44 -4.80 -3.57 -7.62
N TYR A 45 -5.65 -3.83 -6.63
CA TYR A 45 -7.09 -3.66 -6.75
C TYR A 45 -7.46 -2.19 -7.01
N VAL A 46 -6.90 -1.26 -6.23
CA VAL A 46 -7.13 0.18 -6.39
C VAL A 46 -6.71 0.65 -7.79
N TYR A 47 -5.51 0.26 -8.24
CA TYR A 47 -5.03 0.62 -9.58
C TYR A 47 -5.87 0.00 -10.69
N LYS A 48 -6.38 -1.22 -10.51
CA LYS A 48 -7.33 -1.82 -11.46
C LYS A 48 -8.61 -0.99 -11.57
N ILE A 49 -9.19 -0.56 -10.45
CA ILE A 49 -10.38 0.32 -10.46
C ILE A 49 -10.07 1.65 -11.16
N LEU A 50 -8.98 2.31 -10.78
CA LEU A 50 -8.59 3.60 -11.39
C LEU A 50 -8.41 3.48 -12.91
N LYS A 51 -7.77 2.41 -13.39
CA LYS A 51 -7.63 2.12 -14.82
C LYS A 51 -8.98 1.91 -15.51
N LEU A 52 -9.91 1.18 -14.88
CA LEU A 52 -11.27 0.98 -15.42
C LEU A 52 -11.99 2.32 -15.63
N HIS A 53 -11.73 3.30 -14.77
CA HIS A 53 -12.25 4.66 -14.88
C HIS A 53 -11.36 5.61 -15.71
N LYS A 54 -10.42 5.07 -16.50
CA LYS A 54 -9.51 5.82 -17.40
C LYS A 54 -8.57 6.80 -16.68
N PHE A 55 -8.34 6.63 -15.38
CA PHE A 55 -7.29 7.36 -14.69
C PHE A 55 -5.92 6.78 -15.03
N LYS A 56 -4.92 7.66 -15.15
CA LYS A 56 -3.52 7.25 -15.23
C LYS A 56 -3.06 6.78 -13.86
N VAL A 57 -2.40 5.64 -13.81
CA VAL A 57 -1.79 5.11 -12.59
C VAL A 57 -0.33 4.74 -12.85
N PRO A 58 0.51 4.76 -11.81
CA PRO A 58 1.91 4.45 -11.97
C PRO A 58 2.15 3.02 -12.48
N PHE A 59 3.08 2.83 -13.41
CA PHE A 59 3.58 1.48 -13.70
C PHE A 59 4.12 0.86 -12.42
N THR A 60 3.59 -0.31 -12.06
CA THR A 60 3.88 -0.99 -10.80
C THR A 60 3.93 -2.48 -11.06
N ILE A 61 4.95 -3.13 -10.52
CA ILE A 61 5.13 -4.58 -10.58
C ILE A 61 5.43 -5.12 -9.19
N SER A 62 4.98 -6.35 -8.92
CA SER A 62 5.44 -7.12 -7.76
C SER A 62 6.94 -7.38 -7.87
N TYR A 63 7.65 -7.31 -6.75
CA TYR A 63 9.10 -7.57 -6.71
C TYR A 63 9.44 -9.00 -7.16
N GLU A 64 8.55 -9.96 -6.93
CA GLU A 64 8.71 -11.35 -7.39
C GLU A 64 8.94 -11.44 -8.92
N ASN A 65 8.37 -10.49 -9.67
CA ASN A 65 8.42 -10.44 -11.12
C ASN A 65 9.62 -9.63 -11.65
N LEU A 66 10.49 -9.12 -10.77
CA LEU A 66 11.63 -8.28 -11.14
C LEU A 66 12.47 -8.88 -12.27
N LYS A 67 12.72 -10.20 -12.25
CA LYS A 67 13.50 -10.88 -13.30
C LYS A 67 12.90 -10.72 -14.69
N ALA A 68 11.57 -10.77 -14.82
CA ALA A 68 10.89 -10.63 -16.10
C ALA A 68 10.94 -9.19 -16.66
N TYR A 69 11.11 -8.19 -15.80
CA TYR A 69 11.07 -6.78 -16.16
C TYR A 69 12.44 -6.08 -16.09
N LYS A 70 13.52 -6.82 -15.82
CA LYS A 70 14.85 -6.25 -15.53
C LYS A 70 15.33 -5.25 -16.58
N ASN A 71 15.08 -5.50 -17.87
CA ASN A 71 15.53 -4.64 -18.97
C ASN A 71 14.60 -3.44 -19.23
N ASN A 72 13.42 -3.42 -18.61
CA ASN A 72 12.38 -2.42 -18.87
C ASN A 72 12.23 -1.44 -17.68
N LEU A 73 13.02 -1.60 -16.62
CA LEU A 73 13.01 -0.68 -15.49
C LEU A 73 13.71 0.62 -15.86
N GLN A 74 12.95 1.72 -15.81
CA GLN A 74 13.49 3.07 -15.93
C GLN A 74 13.68 3.66 -14.54
N PHE A 75 14.90 4.08 -14.23
CA PHE A 75 15.24 4.70 -12.96
C PHE A 75 15.11 6.23 -13.03
N PRO A 76 14.83 6.90 -11.90
CA PRO A 76 14.63 6.32 -10.57
C PRO A 76 13.30 5.56 -10.44
N ILE A 77 13.25 4.62 -9.50
CA ILE A 77 12.04 3.87 -9.14
C ILE A 77 11.71 4.08 -7.66
N ILE A 78 10.47 3.78 -7.28
CA ILE A 78 10.05 3.64 -5.89
C ILE A 78 9.97 2.16 -5.55
N PHE A 79 10.73 1.73 -4.55
CA PHE A 79 10.68 0.40 -3.96
C PHE A 79 9.99 0.47 -2.61
N LYS A 80 8.86 -0.21 -2.45
CA LYS A 80 8.04 -0.11 -1.23
C LYS A 80 7.28 -1.38 -0.89
N LYS A 81 6.83 -1.49 0.36
CA LYS A 81 5.81 -2.49 0.71
C LYS A 81 4.48 -2.19 0.01
N SER A 82 3.79 -3.23 -0.46
CA SER A 82 2.46 -3.16 -1.07
C SER A 82 1.40 -2.71 -0.08
N LYS A 83 1.58 -3.09 1.20
CA LYS A 83 0.75 -2.69 2.34
C LYS A 83 1.62 -1.98 3.37
N SER A 84 1.64 -0.65 3.34
CA SER A 84 2.21 0.16 4.43
C SER A 84 1.51 1.52 4.54
N ALA A 85 1.59 2.12 5.73
CA ALA A 85 1.08 3.45 6.02
C ALA A 85 2.23 4.42 6.35
N GLY A 86 1.98 5.72 6.19
CA GLY A 86 2.86 6.78 6.70
C GLY A 86 4.21 6.94 6.00
N GLY A 87 4.43 6.34 4.83
CA GLY A 87 5.71 6.42 4.11
C GLY A 87 6.80 5.51 4.68
N LEU A 88 6.46 4.66 5.66
CA LEU A 88 7.37 3.63 6.17
C LEU A 88 7.69 2.62 5.07
N ASN A 89 8.97 2.23 5.00
CA ASN A 89 9.48 1.26 4.01
C ASN A 89 9.21 1.68 2.55
N VAL A 90 9.36 2.97 2.25
CA VAL A 90 9.32 3.51 0.90
C VAL A 90 10.70 4.07 0.57
N PHE A 91 11.33 3.57 -0.49
CA PHE A 91 12.67 3.95 -0.90
C PHE A 91 12.67 4.44 -2.34
N LYS A 92 13.27 5.61 -2.59
CA LYS A 92 13.62 6.03 -3.95
C LYS A 92 14.95 5.39 -4.30
N ILE A 93 14.97 4.62 -5.38
CA ILE A 93 16.14 3.87 -5.83
C ILE A 93 16.60 4.46 -7.16
N GLN A 94 17.88 4.78 -7.27
CA GLN A 94 18.46 5.49 -8.41
C GLN A 94 18.98 4.55 -9.50
N ASN A 95 19.31 3.31 -9.15
CA ASN A 95 19.87 2.35 -10.09
C ASN A 95 19.68 0.90 -9.62
N HIS A 96 20.10 -0.04 -10.47
CA HIS A 96 19.94 -1.47 -10.22
C HIS A 96 20.80 -1.98 -9.05
N GLU A 97 22.00 -1.44 -8.87
CA GLU A 97 22.91 -1.83 -7.78
C GLU A 97 22.31 -1.48 -6.42
N GLU A 98 21.76 -0.27 -6.31
CA GLU A 98 21.07 0.19 -5.10
C GLU A 98 19.84 -0.67 -4.80
N LEU A 99 19.06 -1.06 -5.82
CA LEU A 99 17.92 -1.98 -5.65
C LEU A 99 18.38 -3.31 -5.04
N LEU A 100 19.41 -3.93 -5.63
CA LEU A 100 19.92 -5.23 -5.18
C LEU A 100 20.51 -5.15 -3.76
N SER A 101 21.27 -4.09 -3.47
CA SER A 101 21.81 -3.85 -2.14
C SER A 101 20.70 -3.72 -1.10
N LYS A 102 19.67 -2.93 -1.42
CA LYS A 102 18.53 -2.73 -0.52
C LYS A 102 17.76 -4.02 -0.25
N SER A 103 17.48 -4.80 -1.30
CA SER A 103 16.79 -6.08 -1.16
C SER A 103 17.57 -7.06 -0.28
N LYS A 104 18.90 -7.18 -0.46
CA LYS A 104 19.75 -8.04 0.39
C LYS A 104 19.71 -7.64 1.87
N ILE A 105 19.72 -6.33 2.16
CA ILE A 105 19.62 -5.82 3.53
C ILE A 105 18.27 -6.23 4.16
N LEU A 106 17.20 -6.21 3.38
CA LEU A 106 15.87 -6.60 3.84
C LEU A 106 15.74 -8.12 4.02
N GLU A 107 16.39 -8.92 3.17
CA GLU A 107 16.40 -10.39 3.27
C GLU A 107 16.85 -10.87 4.66
N GLY A 108 17.81 -10.17 5.28
CA GLY A 108 18.24 -10.46 6.65
C GLY A 108 17.24 -10.10 7.76
N LYS A 109 16.08 -9.52 7.44
CA LYS A 109 15.10 -8.95 8.40
C LYS A 109 13.64 -9.33 8.10
N GLU A 110 13.40 -10.51 7.52
CA GLU A 110 12.06 -11.00 7.09
C GLU A 110 11.52 -10.35 5.79
N PHE A 111 12.32 -10.36 4.72
CA PHE A 111 11.83 -9.98 3.40
C PHE A 111 10.95 -11.05 2.77
N ASN A 112 9.67 -10.73 2.57
CA ASN A 112 8.78 -11.51 1.71
C ASN A 112 8.59 -10.80 0.35
N PRO A 113 9.16 -11.29 -0.76
CA PRO A 113 9.02 -10.69 -2.09
C PRO A 113 7.59 -10.33 -2.51
N LEU A 114 6.58 -11.09 -2.05
CA LEU A 114 5.16 -10.88 -2.36
C LEU A 114 4.59 -9.61 -1.72
N GLU A 115 5.24 -9.11 -0.67
CA GLU A 115 4.82 -7.91 0.05
C GLU A 115 5.46 -6.64 -0.51
N TRP A 116 6.30 -6.73 -1.53
CA TRP A 116 7.05 -5.59 -2.05
C TRP A 116 6.72 -5.33 -3.51
N VAL A 117 6.69 -4.06 -3.88
CA VAL A 117 6.44 -3.60 -5.24
C VAL A 117 7.52 -2.64 -5.68
N ILE A 118 7.78 -2.66 -6.98
CA ILE A 118 8.59 -1.68 -7.69
C ILE A 118 7.64 -0.85 -8.52
N GLN A 119 7.69 0.46 -8.32
CA GLN A 119 6.81 1.43 -8.96
C GLN A 119 7.65 2.48 -9.69
N GLU A 120 7.16 2.99 -10.82
CA GLU A 120 7.74 4.16 -11.47
C GLU A 120 7.83 5.35 -10.51
N TYR A 121 8.92 6.10 -10.58
CA TYR A 121 8.99 7.38 -9.92
C TYR A 121 8.20 8.41 -10.73
N ILE A 122 7.23 9.05 -10.08
CA ILE A 122 6.50 10.17 -10.66
C ILE A 122 7.06 11.46 -10.05
N GLU A 123 7.65 12.29 -10.90
CA GLU A 123 7.97 13.66 -10.54
C GLU A 123 6.68 14.50 -10.56
N GLY A 124 6.42 15.22 -9.47
CA GLY A 124 5.22 16.02 -9.35
C GLY A 124 5.17 16.84 -8.08
N ILE A 125 4.24 17.78 -8.04
CA ILE A 125 3.99 18.63 -6.88
C ILE A 125 2.98 17.92 -5.98
N ARG A 126 3.31 17.80 -4.69
CA ARG A 126 2.36 17.29 -3.70
C ARG A 126 1.23 18.30 -3.54
N LEU A 127 0.02 17.91 -3.91
CA LEU A 127 -1.17 18.71 -3.60
C LEU A 127 -1.46 18.57 -2.09
N LEU A 128 -1.08 19.59 -1.32
CA LEU A 128 -1.54 19.77 0.05
C LEU A 128 -2.98 20.28 -0.02
N TRP A 129 -3.94 19.45 0.37
CA TRP A 129 -5.28 19.93 0.68
C TRP A 129 -5.20 20.60 2.06
N LEU A 130 -5.32 21.93 2.08
CA LEU A 130 -5.49 22.76 3.27
C LEU A 130 -6.92 22.61 3.82
#